data_AF-U2QWY3-F1
#
_entry.id   AF-U2QWY3-F1
#
_cell.length_a   1.000
_cell.length_b   1.000
_cell.length_c   1.000
_cell.angle_alpha   90.00
_cell.angle_beta   90.00
_cell.angle_gamma   90.00
#
_symmetry.space_group_name_H-M   'P 1'
#
loop_
_entity.id
_entity.type
_entity.pdbx_description
1 polymer ?
#
loop_
_entity_poly.entity_id
_entity_poly.type
_entity_poly.pdbx_seq_one_letter_code
_entity_poly.pdbx_strand_id
1 'polypeptide(L)'
;MNDINGNDVLILHYINKNSRASELNQKFWKDILYNDNEKSLQKLLEGGYIEYKDDYFTSLNKLKVDELKNILRSEKLKLNGNKSELIERIIKTSSLSSYQEYIKKERVITPKGLEVVNNSDFILLMHDMNIGYPCDLYNCYLSNKELNKVDLVIKFVESKNKFEKEIYTYTSNAFRYSQLSEVLIKYNAKNKALYYLLKSCFDYLSDDMLDYSTDTLKSFKEQVKRIDFYTNKIKNLLQANPDLKNNLPTYYQGLTKLYTLHYFTNEEIESLITACYLKNSYGIDAIINRIYKRNKEQGKLKNPREKLNKELELYRQQKEEKLLIENNNKEKKKGFFSSLISFILKEK
;
A
#
# COMPACT_ATOMS: atom_id res chain seq x y z
N MET A 1 -29.08 12.94 9.62
CA MET A 1 -27.62 13.11 9.81
C MET A 1 -26.98 12.82 8.47
N ASN A 2 -26.24 13.76 7.88
CA ASN A 2 -25.46 13.45 6.68
C ASN A 2 -24.29 12.56 7.11
N ASP A 3 -24.38 11.27 6.78
CA ASP A 3 -23.36 10.28 7.08
C ASP A 3 -22.11 10.61 6.24
N ILE A 4 -21.05 11.06 6.91
CA ILE A 4 -19.75 11.30 6.29
C ILE A 4 -19.06 9.95 6.08
N ASN A 5 -18.35 9.78 4.98
CA ASN A 5 -17.59 8.57 4.68
C ASN A 5 -16.09 8.75 4.95
N GLY A 6 -15.29 7.69 4.74
CA GLY A 6 -13.85 7.74 5.00
C GLY A 6 -13.08 8.74 4.13
N ASN A 7 -13.53 9.03 2.90
CA ASN A 7 -12.93 10.08 2.07
C ASN A 7 -13.23 11.48 2.63
N ASP A 8 -14.46 11.71 3.09
CA ASP A 8 -14.85 12.96 3.76
C ASP A 8 -13.99 13.19 5.02
N VAL A 9 -13.76 12.13 5.81
CA VAL A 9 -12.88 12.15 6.99
C VAL A 9 -11.43 12.44 6.60
N LEU A 10 -10.92 11.82 5.52
CA LEU A 10 -9.57 12.13 5.04
C LEU A 10 -9.46 13.61 4.63
N ILE A 11 -10.46 14.17 3.94
CA ILE A 11 -10.49 15.60 3.60
C ILE A 11 -10.42 16.48 4.86
N LEU A 12 -11.13 16.12 5.94
CA LEU A 12 -11.03 16.84 7.22
C LEU A 12 -9.60 16.85 7.77
N HIS A 13 -8.87 15.73 7.66
CA HIS A 13 -7.45 15.68 8.06
C HIS A 13 -6.56 16.60 7.23
N TYR A 14 -6.80 16.69 5.91
CA TYR A 14 -6.08 17.62 5.03
C TYR A 14 -6.36 19.08 5.37
N ILE A 15 -7.62 19.43 5.64
CA ILE A 15 -8.01 20.78 6.08
C ILE A 15 -7.36 21.11 7.43
N ASN A 16 -7.41 20.19 8.40
CA ASN A 16 -6.84 20.39 9.73
C ASN A 16 -5.32 20.61 9.74
N LYS A 17 -4.58 20.02 8.79
CA LYS A 17 -3.14 20.25 8.64
C LYS A 17 -2.79 21.67 8.14
N ASN A 18 -3.79 22.55 7.93
CA ASN A 18 -3.65 23.97 7.55
C ASN A 18 -2.82 24.23 6.29
N SER A 19 -2.58 23.22 5.46
CA SER A 19 -1.81 23.38 4.25
C SER A 19 -2.62 22.91 3.06
N ARG A 20 -2.93 23.88 2.19
CA ARG A 20 -3.12 23.71 0.75
C ARG A 20 -4.48 23.17 0.32
N ALA A 21 -5.37 24.10 0.00
CA ALA A 21 -6.43 23.86 -0.99
C ALA A 21 -5.91 23.22 -2.30
N SER A 22 -4.61 23.38 -2.63
CA SER A 22 -3.99 22.69 -3.77
C SER A 22 -3.82 21.18 -3.58
N GLU A 23 -3.84 20.64 -2.37
CA GLU A 23 -3.76 19.20 -2.13
C GLU A 23 -5.09 18.49 -2.45
N LEU A 24 -6.22 19.19 -2.35
CA LEU A 24 -7.52 18.70 -2.81
C LEU A 24 -7.65 18.70 -4.34
N ASN A 25 -6.71 19.31 -5.07
CA ASN A 25 -6.66 19.27 -6.53
C ASN A 25 -5.77 18.16 -7.08
N GLN A 26 -5.18 17.33 -6.21
CA GLN A 26 -4.33 16.23 -6.65
C GLN A 26 -5.15 15.13 -7.33
N LYS A 27 -4.56 14.53 -8.36
CA LYS A 27 -5.20 13.49 -9.19
C LYS A 27 -5.64 12.26 -8.38
N PHE A 28 -4.93 11.91 -7.31
CA PHE A 28 -5.23 10.68 -6.55
C PHE A 28 -6.66 10.66 -5.97
N TRP A 29 -7.23 11.81 -5.61
CA TRP A 29 -8.60 11.89 -5.11
C TRP A 29 -9.58 11.32 -6.12
N LYS A 30 -9.43 11.69 -7.40
CA LYS A 30 -10.29 11.21 -8.48
C LYS A 30 -9.87 9.84 -9.00
N ASP A 31 -8.58 9.65 -9.25
CA ASP A 31 -8.08 8.50 -10.00
C ASP A 31 -7.92 7.24 -9.12
N ILE A 32 -7.66 7.42 -7.81
CA ILE A 32 -7.41 6.31 -6.88
C ILE A 32 -8.58 6.16 -5.89
N LEU A 33 -9.09 7.27 -5.35
CA LEU A 33 -10.16 7.25 -4.34
C LEU A 33 -11.56 7.41 -4.95
N TYR A 34 -11.66 7.64 -6.27
CA TYR A 34 -12.93 7.87 -6.98
C TYR A 34 -13.82 8.93 -6.33
N ASN A 35 -13.20 9.93 -5.71
CA ASN A 35 -13.86 10.93 -4.89
C ASN A 35 -14.14 12.23 -5.66
N ASP A 36 -15.34 12.77 -5.45
CA ASP A 36 -15.70 14.12 -5.85
C ASP A 36 -15.50 15.05 -4.64
N ASN A 37 -14.38 15.77 -4.63
CA ASN A 37 -13.99 16.61 -3.51
C ASN A 37 -14.97 17.76 -3.30
N GLU A 38 -15.58 18.32 -4.33
CA GLU A 38 -16.56 19.41 -4.17
C GLU A 38 -17.83 18.92 -3.48
N LYS A 39 -18.33 17.72 -3.85
CA LYS A 39 -19.45 17.10 -3.13
C LYS A 39 -19.11 16.79 -1.68
N SER A 40 -17.90 16.30 -1.43
CA SER A 40 -17.43 15.98 -0.08
C SER A 40 -17.34 17.26 0.78
N LEU A 41 -16.77 18.32 0.23
CA LEU A 41 -16.69 19.63 0.88
C LEU A 41 -18.07 20.22 1.16
N GLN A 42 -19.01 20.13 0.21
CA GLN A 42 -20.38 20.59 0.42
C GLN A 42 -21.06 19.83 1.58
N LYS A 43 -20.91 18.50 1.63
CA LYS A 43 -21.43 17.70 2.75
C LYS A 43 -20.80 18.09 4.09
N LEU A 44 -19.50 18.34 4.12
CA LEU A 44 -18.79 18.75 5.33
C LEU A 44 -19.24 20.14 5.82
N LEU A 45 -19.53 21.07 4.90
CA LEU A 45 -20.08 22.40 5.19
C LEU A 45 -21.51 22.30 5.72
N GLU A 46 -22.41 21.62 5.00
CA GLU A 46 -23.81 21.42 5.42
C GLU A 46 -23.90 20.65 6.74
N GLY A 47 -22.97 19.74 6.98
CA GLY A 47 -22.85 18.97 8.21
C GLY A 47 -22.23 19.74 9.39
N GLY A 48 -21.75 20.97 9.17
CA GLY A 48 -21.12 21.81 10.20
C GLY A 48 -19.77 21.28 10.70
N TYR A 49 -19.06 20.47 9.91
CA TYR A 49 -17.72 19.96 10.24
C TYR A 49 -16.62 20.96 9.85
N ILE A 50 -16.89 21.77 8.83
CA ILE A 50 -16.04 22.87 8.40
C ILE A 50 -16.88 24.13 8.23
N GLU A 51 -16.24 25.28 8.30
CA GLU A 51 -16.85 26.58 8.04
C GLU A 51 -15.90 27.44 7.21
N TYR A 52 -16.45 28.49 6.59
CA TYR A 52 -15.63 29.52 5.97
C TYR A 52 -15.27 30.58 7.00
N LYS A 53 -13.97 30.83 7.19
CA LYS A 53 -13.49 32.02 7.89
C LYS A 53 -12.73 32.92 6.94
N ASP A 54 -12.90 34.21 7.16
CA ASP A 54 -12.14 35.23 6.47
C ASP A 54 -10.68 35.19 6.96
N ASP A 55 -9.74 34.92 6.06
CA ASP A 55 -8.31 34.98 6.38
C ASP A 55 -7.79 36.39 6.13
N TYR A 56 -8.12 37.28 7.06
CA TYR A 56 -7.76 38.70 7.00
C TYR A 56 -6.25 38.91 6.84
N PHE A 57 -5.45 38.28 7.69
CA PHE A 57 -4.02 38.55 7.76
C PHE A 57 -3.29 38.03 6.52
N THR A 58 -3.48 36.77 6.13
CA THR A 58 -2.77 36.20 4.98
C THR A 58 -3.22 36.83 3.67
N SER A 59 -4.51 37.19 3.56
CA SER A 59 -5.05 37.87 2.38
C SER A 59 -4.41 39.24 2.21
N LEU A 60 -4.40 40.07 3.24
CA LEU A 60 -3.78 41.39 3.21
C LEU A 60 -2.25 41.31 3.06
N ASN A 61 -1.62 40.27 3.59
CA ASN A 61 -0.17 40.09 3.45
C ASN A 61 0.28 39.78 2.01
N LYS A 62 -0.63 39.44 1.09
CA LYS A 62 -0.32 39.29 -0.35
C LYS A 62 -0.23 40.65 -1.07
N LEU A 63 -0.80 41.70 -0.50
CA LEU A 63 -0.75 43.05 -1.05
C LEU A 63 0.64 43.67 -0.86
N LYS A 64 1.01 44.56 -1.77
CA LYS A 64 2.18 45.43 -1.66
C LYS A 64 1.94 46.50 -0.59
N VAL A 65 3.03 47.04 -0.04
CA VAL A 65 2.96 48.08 1.00
C VAL A 65 2.17 49.31 0.52
N ASP A 66 2.31 49.69 -0.76
CA ASP A 66 1.57 50.83 -1.31
C ASP A 66 0.06 50.57 -1.43
N GLU A 67 -0.34 49.33 -1.75
CA GLU A 67 -1.75 48.92 -1.78
C GLU A 67 -2.37 48.98 -0.38
N LEU A 68 -1.64 48.50 0.65
CA LEU A 68 -2.06 48.62 2.05
C LEU A 68 -2.18 50.10 2.48
N LYS A 69 -1.24 50.95 2.07
CA LYS A 69 -1.31 52.39 2.33
C LYS A 69 -2.49 53.05 1.60
N ASN A 70 -2.86 52.58 0.41
CA ASN A 70 -4.03 53.11 -0.30
C ASN A 70 -5.34 52.84 0.45
N ILE A 71 -5.50 51.63 1.01
CA ILE A 71 -6.63 51.28 1.88
C ILE A 71 -6.68 52.20 3.11
N LEU A 72 -5.55 52.40 3.78
CA LEU A 72 -5.48 53.31 4.93
C LEU A 72 -5.73 54.77 4.53
N ARG A 73 -5.28 55.19 3.34
CA ARG A 73 -5.42 56.57 2.85
C ARG A 73 -6.88 56.91 2.51
N SER A 74 -7.63 55.99 1.90
CA SER A 74 -9.05 56.21 1.58
C SER A 74 -9.89 56.46 2.83
N GLU A 75 -9.44 55.95 3.98
CA GLU A 75 -10.08 56.14 5.29
C GLU A 75 -9.38 57.17 6.18
N LYS A 76 -8.44 57.96 5.63
CA LYS A 76 -7.70 59.02 6.36
C LYS A 76 -6.94 58.50 7.59
N LEU A 77 -6.46 57.25 7.56
CA LEU A 77 -5.68 56.63 8.63
C LEU A 77 -4.17 56.89 8.45
N LYS A 78 -3.41 56.72 9.54
CA LYS A 78 -1.95 56.85 9.52
C LYS A 78 -1.33 55.85 8.53
N LEU A 79 -0.30 56.28 7.79
CA LEU A 79 0.36 55.48 6.73
C LEU A 79 1.77 54.98 7.09
N ASN A 80 2.25 55.29 8.30
CA ASN A 80 3.58 54.89 8.77
C ASN A 80 3.53 53.51 9.44
N GLY A 81 4.68 52.84 9.45
CA GLY A 81 4.86 51.52 10.04
C GLY A 81 5.37 50.48 9.05
N ASN A 82 5.80 49.34 9.57
CA ASN A 82 6.16 48.18 8.77
C ASN A 82 4.89 47.48 8.22
N LYS A 83 5.08 46.51 7.31
CA LYS A 83 3.96 45.86 6.62
C LYS A 83 2.95 45.21 7.59
N SER A 84 3.42 44.50 8.61
CA SER A 84 2.56 43.86 9.61
C SER A 84 1.75 44.87 10.41
N GLU A 85 2.37 45.99 10.81
CA GLU A 85 1.68 47.09 11.51
C GLU A 85 0.58 47.74 10.64
N LEU A 86 0.83 47.88 9.33
CA LEU A 86 -0.19 48.38 8.40
C LEU A 86 -1.36 47.41 8.28
N ILE A 87 -1.09 46.10 8.19
CA ILE A 87 -2.13 45.05 8.13
C ILE A 87 -2.95 45.04 9.41
N GLU A 88 -2.32 45.05 10.58
CA GLU A 88 -3.03 45.11 11.86
C GLU A 88 -3.93 46.34 11.97
N ARG A 89 -3.46 47.49 11.46
CA ARG A 89 -4.24 48.72 11.45
C ARG A 89 -5.47 48.60 10.56
N ILE A 90 -5.31 48.04 9.35
CA ILE A 90 -6.44 47.79 8.45
C ILE A 90 -7.47 46.89 9.13
N ILE A 91 -7.04 45.77 9.73
CA ILE A 91 -7.94 44.82 10.39
C ILE A 91 -8.68 45.45 11.58
N LYS A 92 -7.98 46.25 12.40
CA LYS A 92 -8.55 46.82 13.64
C LYS A 92 -9.41 48.05 13.41
N THR A 93 -9.10 48.85 12.40
CA THR A 93 -9.64 50.23 12.29
C THR A 93 -10.30 50.55 10.97
N SER A 94 -9.99 49.84 9.88
CA SER A 94 -10.60 50.12 8.59
C SER A 94 -11.98 49.46 8.44
N SER A 95 -12.85 50.10 7.68
CA SER A 95 -14.17 49.55 7.32
C SER A 95 -13.99 48.34 6.42
N LEU A 96 -14.68 47.22 6.70
CA LEU A 96 -14.55 45.99 5.90
C LEU A 96 -14.72 46.24 4.39
N SER A 97 -15.63 47.14 4.00
CA SER A 97 -15.88 47.50 2.60
C SER A 97 -14.67 48.04 1.84
N SER A 98 -13.65 48.60 2.51
CA SER A 98 -12.46 49.15 1.82
C SER A 98 -11.44 48.09 1.43
N TYR A 99 -11.56 46.87 1.95
CA TYR A 99 -10.61 45.80 1.67
C TYR A 99 -11.23 44.40 1.53
N GLN A 100 -12.56 44.27 1.62
CA GLN A 100 -13.27 42.99 1.53
C GLN A 100 -12.96 42.22 0.25
N GLU A 101 -12.75 42.91 -0.88
CA GLU A 101 -12.41 42.29 -2.17
C GLU A 101 -11.09 41.51 -2.13
N TYR A 102 -10.18 41.87 -1.23
CA TYR A 102 -8.90 41.19 -1.06
C TYR A 102 -9.02 39.97 -0.13
N ILE A 103 -10.06 39.92 0.71
CA ILE A 103 -10.21 38.90 1.73
C ILE A 103 -10.65 37.58 1.11
N LYS A 104 -9.78 36.58 1.20
CA LYS A 104 -10.12 35.20 0.84
C LYS A 104 -10.78 34.51 2.01
N LYS A 105 -11.84 33.77 1.69
CA LYS A 105 -12.44 32.82 2.61
C LYS A 105 -11.62 31.53 2.57
N GLU A 106 -11.18 31.10 3.74
CA GLU A 106 -10.53 29.82 3.94
C GLU A 106 -11.47 28.86 4.65
N ARG A 107 -11.32 27.58 4.32
CA ARG A 107 -12.08 26.51 4.98
C ARG A 107 -11.31 26.15 6.23
N VAL A 108 -11.97 26.26 7.38
CA VAL A 108 -11.41 25.90 8.68
C VAL A 108 -12.25 24.82 9.32
N ILE A 109 -11.62 24.01 10.17
CA ILE A 109 -12.31 22.97 10.91
C ILE A 109 -13.10 23.57 12.08
N THR A 110 -14.34 23.13 12.27
CA THR A 110 -15.16 23.49 13.44
C THR A 110 -14.78 22.59 14.63
N PRO A 111 -15.23 22.87 15.87
CA PRO A 111 -15.07 21.95 16.99
C PRO A 111 -15.60 20.53 16.71
N LYS A 112 -16.72 20.43 15.98
CA LYS A 112 -17.30 19.16 15.55
C LYS A 112 -16.40 18.41 14.57
N GLY A 113 -15.83 19.10 13.59
CA GLY A 113 -14.85 18.50 12.68
C GLY A 113 -13.60 18.03 13.40
N LEU A 114 -13.12 18.82 14.37
CA LEU A 114 -11.91 18.52 15.14
C LEU A 114 -12.09 17.26 16.00
N GLU A 115 -13.27 17.05 16.58
CA GLU A 115 -13.61 15.80 17.28
C GLU A 115 -13.45 14.58 16.36
N VAL A 116 -13.95 14.65 15.13
CA VAL A 116 -13.80 13.57 14.14
C VAL A 116 -12.33 13.33 13.84
N VAL A 117 -11.55 14.39 13.58
CA VAL A 117 -10.11 14.30 13.29
C VAL A 117 -9.35 13.64 14.45
N ASN A 118 -9.59 14.06 15.69
CA ASN A 118 -8.92 13.51 16.86
C ASN A 118 -9.19 12.01 17.06
N ASN A 119 -10.40 11.57 16.70
CA ASN A 119 -10.84 10.19 16.80
C ASN A 119 -10.48 9.33 15.58
N SER A 120 -9.90 9.90 14.51
CA SER A 120 -9.68 9.21 13.23
C SER A 120 -8.30 9.44 12.60
N ASP A 121 -7.30 9.84 13.38
CA ASP A 121 -5.89 9.98 12.93
C ASP A 121 -5.34 8.76 12.16
N PHE A 122 -5.80 7.56 12.47
CA PHE A 122 -5.46 6.34 11.74
C PHE A 122 -5.83 6.40 10.25
N ILE A 123 -6.86 7.15 9.85
CA ILE A 123 -7.25 7.29 8.44
C ILE A 123 -6.13 7.93 7.64
N LEU A 124 -5.62 9.06 8.12
CA LEU A 124 -4.52 9.78 7.50
C LEU A 124 -3.22 8.97 7.55
N LEU A 125 -2.96 8.34 8.70
CA LEU A 125 -1.73 7.57 8.90
C LEU A 125 -1.63 6.36 7.97
N MET A 126 -2.75 5.65 7.78
CA MET A 126 -2.83 4.49 6.90
C MET A 126 -2.82 4.91 5.43
N HIS A 127 -3.44 6.05 5.10
CA HIS A 127 -3.36 6.64 3.75
C HIS A 127 -1.93 7.00 3.37
N ASP A 128 -1.19 7.70 4.24
CA ASP A 128 0.22 8.06 4.03
C ASP A 128 1.11 6.81 3.82
N MET A 129 0.73 5.69 4.43
CA MET A 129 1.40 4.40 4.29
C MET A 129 0.85 3.55 3.13
N ASN A 130 -0.11 4.05 2.35
CA ASN A 130 -0.77 3.32 1.28
C ASN A 130 -1.39 1.97 1.74
N ILE A 131 -1.96 1.94 2.95
CA ILE A 131 -2.59 0.76 3.54
C ILE A 131 -4.11 0.87 3.46
N GLY A 132 -4.67 0.32 2.37
CA GLY A 132 -6.11 0.25 2.16
C GLY A 132 -6.77 1.59 1.84
N TYR A 133 -8.07 1.56 1.56
CA TYR A 133 -8.84 2.75 1.22
C TYR A 133 -9.43 3.42 2.48
N PRO A 134 -9.49 4.77 2.53
CA PRO A 134 -10.06 5.49 3.67
C PRO A 134 -11.49 5.04 4.01
N CYS A 135 -12.33 4.82 3.01
CA CYS A 135 -13.72 4.34 3.20
C CYS A 135 -13.77 2.99 3.93
N ASP A 136 -12.97 2.01 3.52
CA ASP A 136 -12.97 0.68 4.14
C ASP A 136 -12.50 0.76 5.59
N LEU A 137 -11.45 1.55 5.83
CA LEU A 137 -10.89 1.73 7.16
C LEU A 137 -11.86 2.47 8.09
N TYR A 138 -12.56 3.49 7.59
CA TYR A 138 -13.58 4.20 8.36
C TYR A 138 -14.81 3.31 8.64
N ASN A 139 -15.24 2.50 7.68
CA ASN A 139 -16.30 1.51 7.90
C ASN A 139 -15.91 0.46 8.94
N CYS A 140 -14.64 0.03 8.92
CA CYS A 140 -14.08 -0.84 9.94
C CYS A 140 -14.13 -0.18 11.32
N TYR A 141 -13.76 1.10 11.42
CA TYR A 141 -13.89 1.88 12.65
C TYR A 141 -15.34 1.97 13.14
N LEU A 142 -16.27 2.36 12.27
CA LEU A 142 -17.69 2.51 12.62
C LEU A 142 -18.30 1.20 13.15
N SER A 143 -17.83 0.06 12.63
CA SER A 143 -18.26 -1.28 13.05
C SER A 143 -17.53 -1.82 14.30
N ASN A 144 -16.50 -1.13 14.79
CA ASN A 144 -15.64 -1.60 15.88
C ASN A 144 -15.21 -0.45 16.80
N LYS A 145 -16.17 0.40 17.20
CA LYS A 145 -15.91 1.62 18.00
C LYS A 145 -15.34 1.33 19.39
N GLU A 146 -15.48 0.10 19.88
CA GLU A 146 -14.94 -0.39 21.14
C GLU A 146 -13.42 -0.64 21.09
N LEU A 147 -12.85 -0.82 19.90
CA LEU A 147 -11.42 -1.07 19.76
C LEU A 147 -10.62 0.21 19.90
N ASN A 148 -9.49 0.12 20.61
CA ASN A 148 -8.49 1.17 20.54
C ASN A 148 -7.85 1.24 19.14
N LYS A 149 -7.21 2.37 18.84
CA LYS A 149 -6.61 2.65 17.53
C LYS A 149 -5.62 1.58 17.06
N VAL A 150 -4.82 1.02 17.97
CA VAL A 150 -3.82 -0.02 17.66
C VAL A 150 -4.49 -1.32 17.24
N ASP A 151 -5.48 -1.78 17.99
CA ASP A 151 -6.20 -3.02 17.68
C ASP A 151 -7.09 -2.87 16.45
N LEU A 152 -7.64 -1.67 16.22
CA LEU A 152 -8.39 -1.35 15.02
C LEU A 152 -7.54 -1.48 13.74
N VAL A 153 -6.36 -0.83 13.68
CA VAL A 153 -5.51 -0.91 12.48
C VAL A 153 -4.97 -2.31 12.23
N ILE A 154 -4.69 -3.06 13.30
CA ILE A 154 -4.32 -4.48 13.22
C ILE A 154 -5.47 -5.28 12.62
N LYS A 155 -6.67 -5.15 13.19
CA LYS A 155 -7.86 -5.87 12.72
C LYS A 155 -8.14 -5.60 11.25
N PHE A 156 -8.05 -4.33 10.83
CA PHE A 156 -8.22 -3.95 9.43
C PHE A 156 -7.21 -4.66 8.51
N VAL A 157 -5.90 -4.57 8.82
CA VAL A 157 -4.85 -5.18 7.98
C VAL A 157 -4.95 -6.69 7.94
N GLU A 158 -5.20 -7.34 9.08
CA GLU A 158 -5.37 -8.80 9.14
C GLU A 158 -6.58 -9.26 8.33
N SER A 159 -7.70 -8.52 8.42
CA SER A 159 -8.92 -8.85 7.67
C SER A 159 -8.70 -8.69 6.16
N LYS A 160 -8.00 -7.63 5.75
CA LYS A 160 -7.63 -7.40 4.35
C LYS A 160 -6.70 -8.51 3.82
N ASN A 161 -5.68 -8.88 4.60
CA ASN A 161 -4.75 -9.94 4.20
C ASN A 161 -5.43 -11.30 4.09
N LYS A 162 -6.35 -11.60 5.03
CA LYS A 162 -7.15 -12.83 4.98
C LYS A 162 -8.00 -12.88 3.71
N PHE A 163 -8.71 -11.79 3.41
CA PHE A 163 -9.52 -11.68 2.19
C PHE A 163 -8.69 -11.84 0.92
N GLU A 164 -7.52 -11.20 0.84
CA GLU A 164 -6.63 -11.34 -0.33
C GLU A 164 -6.10 -12.77 -0.52
N LYS A 165 -5.79 -13.48 0.57
CA LYS A 165 -5.41 -14.90 0.51
C LYS A 165 -6.56 -15.82 0.06
N GLU A 166 -7.80 -15.44 0.31
CA GLU A 166 -8.97 -16.20 -0.13
C GLU A 166 -9.27 -16.01 -1.63
N ILE A 167 -8.89 -14.87 -2.21
CA ILE A 167 -9.20 -14.51 -3.60
C ILE A 167 -8.06 -14.83 -4.55
N TYR A 168 -6.82 -14.64 -4.10
CA TYR A 168 -5.65 -14.75 -4.97
C TYR A 168 -4.81 -15.96 -4.60
N THR A 169 -4.48 -16.76 -5.61
CA THR A 169 -3.60 -17.93 -5.47
C THR A 169 -2.19 -17.55 -5.00
N TYR A 170 -1.68 -16.39 -5.42
CA TYR A 170 -0.34 -15.92 -5.06
C TYR A 170 -0.42 -14.50 -4.51
N THR A 171 -0.32 -14.36 -3.18
CA THR A 171 -0.23 -13.05 -2.53
C THR A 171 0.79 -13.04 -1.41
N SER A 172 1.83 -12.21 -1.55
CA SER A 172 2.67 -11.81 -0.44
C SER A 172 2.05 -10.60 0.25
N ASN A 173 1.73 -10.74 1.53
CA ASN A 173 1.28 -9.65 2.39
C ASN A 173 2.43 -9.09 3.24
N ALA A 174 3.65 -9.60 3.05
CA ALA A 174 4.84 -9.22 3.79
C ALA A 174 5.09 -7.71 3.82
N PHE A 175 4.94 -7.04 2.67
CA PHE A 175 5.11 -5.60 2.57
C PHE A 175 4.07 -4.85 3.41
N ARG A 176 2.80 -5.27 3.38
CA ARG A 176 1.73 -4.64 4.15
C ARG A 176 1.92 -4.81 5.65
N TYR A 177 2.35 -5.98 6.11
CA TYR A 177 2.73 -6.17 7.52
C TYR A 177 3.90 -5.27 7.92
N SER A 178 4.83 -5.00 7.00
CA SER A 178 5.97 -4.12 7.26
C SER A 178 5.50 -2.69 7.46
N GLN A 179 4.61 -2.21 6.59
CA GLN A 179 3.98 -0.89 6.69
C GLN A 179 3.14 -0.77 7.97
N LEU A 180 2.37 -1.82 8.32
CA LEU A 180 1.65 -1.87 9.60
C LEU A 180 2.60 -1.70 10.79
N SER A 181 3.79 -2.30 10.77
CA SER A 181 4.75 -2.12 11.85
C SER A 181 5.17 -0.65 12.01
N GLU A 182 5.29 0.11 10.93
CA GLU A 182 5.63 1.53 10.98
C GLU A 182 4.50 2.36 11.59
N VAL A 183 3.25 2.03 11.25
CA VAL A 183 2.05 2.58 11.89
C VAL A 183 2.06 2.29 13.39
N LEU A 184 2.37 1.06 13.80
CA LEU A 184 2.42 0.65 15.19
C LEU A 184 3.54 1.35 15.96
N ILE A 185 4.69 1.60 15.34
CA ILE A 185 5.77 2.40 15.94
C ILE A 185 5.29 3.83 16.21
N LYS A 186 4.55 4.45 15.28
CA LYS A 186 3.97 5.79 15.47
C LYS A 186 2.93 5.84 16.60
N TYR A 187 2.24 4.74 16.87
CA TYR A 187 1.38 4.57 18.05
C TYR A 187 2.10 4.07 19.32
N ASN A 188 3.43 4.08 19.32
CA ASN A 188 4.25 3.58 20.44
C ASN A 188 3.97 2.11 20.81
N ALA A 189 3.38 1.32 19.91
CA ALA A 189 3.09 -0.10 20.07
C ALA A 189 4.25 -0.98 19.57
N LYS A 190 5.47 -0.67 20.03
CA LYS A 190 6.73 -1.23 19.50
C LYS A 190 6.83 -2.76 19.62
N ASN A 191 6.26 -3.33 20.68
CA ASN A 191 6.23 -4.78 20.84
C ASN A 191 5.40 -5.47 19.75
N LYS A 192 4.20 -4.94 19.47
CA LYS A 192 3.36 -5.40 18.35
C LYS A 192 4.05 -5.12 17.00
N ALA A 193 4.74 -3.99 16.86
CA ALA A 193 5.51 -3.68 15.65
C ALA A 193 6.60 -4.74 15.36
N LEU A 194 7.33 -5.20 16.39
CA LEU A 194 8.31 -6.27 16.25
C LEU A 194 7.64 -7.57 15.77
N TYR A 195 6.52 -7.96 16.38
CA TYR A 195 5.75 -9.13 15.94
C TYR A 195 5.36 -9.05 14.46
N TYR A 196 4.86 -7.89 14.01
CA TYR A 196 4.47 -7.70 12.61
C TYR A 196 5.65 -7.63 11.62
N LEU A 197 6.81 -7.14 12.04
CA LEU A 197 8.03 -7.24 11.23
C LEU A 197 8.52 -8.69 11.07
N LEU A 198 8.44 -9.48 12.15
CA LEU A 198 8.70 -10.92 12.06
C LEU A 198 7.67 -11.60 11.16
N LYS A 199 6.39 -11.27 11.31
CA LYS A 199 5.32 -11.76 10.45
C LYS A 199 5.59 -11.44 8.98
N SER A 200 6.09 -10.24 8.65
CA SER A 200 6.56 -9.92 7.29
C SER A 200 7.63 -10.87 6.79
N CYS A 201 8.62 -11.20 7.63
CA CYS A 201 9.69 -12.12 7.26
C CYS A 201 9.14 -13.53 6.99
N PHE A 202 8.25 -14.03 7.85
CA PHE A 202 7.61 -15.33 7.67
C PHE A 202 6.74 -15.37 6.42
N ASP A 203 5.88 -14.37 6.23
CA ASP A 203 5.00 -14.28 5.07
C ASP A 203 5.79 -14.18 3.75
N TYR A 204 6.94 -13.52 3.76
CA TYR A 204 7.84 -13.45 2.62
C TYR A 204 8.52 -14.78 2.32
N LEU A 205 9.01 -15.49 3.35
CA LEU A 205 9.71 -16.77 3.18
C LEU A 205 8.77 -17.97 2.95
N SER A 206 7.50 -17.83 3.31
CA SER A 206 6.45 -18.83 3.02
C SER A 206 5.86 -18.71 1.63
N ASP A 207 6.20 -17.66 0.88
CA ASP A 207 5.60 -17.39 -0.43
C ASP A 207 6.07 -18.41 -1.48
N ASP A 208 5.10 -19.01 -2.17
CA ASP A 208 5.28 -19.94 -3.30
C ASP A 208 6.02 -19.28 -4.48
N MET A 209 6.15 -17.95 -4.52
CA MET A 209 6.97 -17.24 -5.51
C MET A 209 8.45 -17.67 -5.51
N LEU A 210 8.95 -18.30 -4.44
CA LEU A 210 10.26 -18.94 -4.43
C LEU A 210 10.36 -20.14 -5.40
N ASP A 211 9.24 -20.78 -5.75
CA ASP A 211 9.18 -21.90 -6.71
C ASP A 211 9.59 -21.48 -8.12
N TYR A 212 9.21 -20.28 -8.55
CA TYR A 212 9.28 -19.89 -9.96
C TYR A 212 10.63 -19.34 -10.42
N SER A 213 11.51 -18.96 -9.48
CA SER A 213 12.67 -18.11 -9.80
C SER A 213 14.01 -18.67 -9.36
N THR A 214 14.10 -19.92 -8.90
CA THR A 214 15.25 -20.41 -8.12
C THR A 214 16.03 -21.58 -8.73
N ASP A 215 15.96 -21.73 -10.05
CA ASP A 215 16.68 -22.77 -10.82
C ASP A 215 18.20 -22.79 -10.55
N THR A 216 18.76 -21.63 -10.17
CA THR A 216 20.18 -21.48 -9.83
C THR A 216 20.35 -21.02 -8.39
N LEU A 217 21.49 -21.40 -7.80
CA LEU A 217 21.90 -20.91 -6.48
C LEU A 217 21.96 -19.37 -6.44
N LYS A 218 22.36 -18.73 -7.54
CA LYS A 218 22.41 -17.26 -7.64
C LYS A 218 21.02 -16.67 -7.48
N SER A 219 20.05 -17.16 -8.25
CA SER A 219 18.68 -16.64 -8.20
C SER A 219 18.01 -16.95 -6.85
N PHE A 220 18.22 -18.15 -6.29
CA PHE A 220 17.77 -18.48 -4.93
C PHE A 220 18.33 -17.51 -3.89
N LYS A 221 19.64 -17.23 -3.94
CA LYS A 221 20.27 -16.24 -3.07
C LYS A 221 19.68 -14.84 -3.22
N GLU A 222 19.51 -14.37 -4.45
CA GLU A 222 18.97 -13.05 -4.73
C GLU A 222 17.56 -12.87 -4.16
N GLN A 223 16.71 -13.90 -4.26
CA GLN A 223 15.37 -13.85 -3.67
C GLN A 223 15.42 -13.89 -2.15
N VAL A 224 16.10 -14.87 -1.55
CA VAL A 224 16.15 -14.99 -0.09
C VAL A 224 16.76 -13.74 0.56
N LYS A 225 17.79 -13.13 -0.06
CA LYS A 225 18.42 -11.91 0.46
C LYS A 225 17.50 -10.69 0.47
N ARG A 226 16.37 -10.67 -0.25
CA ARG A 226 15.39 -9.56 -0.16
C ARG A 226 14.73 -9.46 1.22
N ILE A 227 14.80 -10.52 2.03
CA ILE A 227 14.39 -10.45 3.44
C ILE A 227 15.18 -9.40 4.24
N ASP A 228 16.35 -8.96 3.74
CA ASP A 228 17.13 -7.87 4.34
C ASP A 228 16.29 -6.58 4.46
N PHE A 229 15.34 -6.35 3.54
CA PHE A 229 14.42 -5.21 3.62
C PHE A 229 13.65 -5.18 4.96
N TYR A 230 13.12 -6.33 5.40
CA TYR A 230 12.35 -6.42 6.64
C TYR A 230 13.26 -6.50 7.87
N THR A 231 14.34 -7.28 7.79
CA THR A 231 15.26 -7.49 8.93
C THR A 231 16.10 -6.26 9.26
N ASN A 232 16.33 -5.35 8.31
CA ASN A 232 16.88 -4.01 8.60
C ASN A 232 15.98 -3.21 9.54
N LYS A 233 14.66 -3.28 9.36
CA LYS A 233 13.71 -2.60 10.26
C LYS A 233 13.69 -3.24 11.64
N ILE A 234 13.79 -4.57 11.71
CA ILE A 234 13.95 -5.31 12.98
C ILE A 234 15.21 -4.85 13.71
N LYS A 235 16.35 -4.79 13.01
CA LYS A 235 17.61 -4.31 13.58
C LYS A 235 17.45 -2.93 14.19
N ASN A 236 16.91 -1.98 13.43
CA ASN A 236 16.74 -0.60 13.91
C ASN A 236 15.82 -0.54 15.14
N LEU A 237 14.72 -1.30 15.13
CA LEU A 237 13.78 -1.36 16.24
C LEU A 237 14.42 -1.95 17.52
N LEU A 238 15.18 -3.04 17.39
CA LEU A 238 15.87 -3.71 18.51
C LEU A 238 17.07 -2.91 19.02
N GLN A 239 17.74 -2.13 18.17
CA GLN A 239 18.79 -1.22 18.60
C GLN A 239 18.22 -0.09 19.48
N ALA A 240 17.06 0.44 19.11
CA ALA A 240 16.38 1.47 19.89
C ALA A 240 15.65 0.92 21.13
N ASN A 241 15.32 -0.38 21.16
CA ASN A 241 14.56 -1.03 22.23
C ASN A 241 15.10 -2.45 22.49
N PRO A 242 16.26 -2.58 23.16
CA PRO A 242 16.96 -3.86 23.32
C PRO A 242 16.17 -4.92 24.11
N ASP A 243 15.30 -4.49 25.01
CA ASP A 243 14.42 -5.31 25.84
C ASP A 243 13.44 -6.16 25.02
N LEU A 244 13.04 -5.67 23.84
CA LEU A 244 12.15 -6.40 22.93
C LEU A 244 12.75 -7.71 22.41
N LYS A 245 14.09 -7.88 22.47
CA LYS A 245 14.75 -9.14 22.09
C LYS A 245 14.23 -10.33 22.87
N ASN A 246 13.81 -10.13 24.12
CA ASN A 246 13.28 -11.18 24.98
C ASN A 246 11.98 -11.80 24.43
N ASN A 247 11.28 -11.10 23.54
CA ASN A 247 10.02 -11.56 22.96
C ASN A 247 10.23 -12.40 21.68
N LEU A 248 11.43 -12.38 21.08
CA LEU A 248 11.73 -13.08 19.83
C LEU A 248 11.42 -14.59 19.89
N PRO A 249 11.84 -15.35 20.92
CA PRO A 249 11.59 -16.79 20.97
C PRO A 249 10.09 -17.13 20.95
N THR A 250 9.30 -16.41 21.74
CA THR A 250 7.84 -16.57 21.80
C THR A 250 7.19 -16.25 20.45
N TYR A 251 7.65 -15.19 19.76
CA TYR A 251 7.13 -14.83 18.45
C TYR A 251 7.50 -15.82 17.36
N TYR A 252 8.73 -16.33 17.34
CA TYR A 252 9.12 -17.40 16.42
C TYR A 252 8.25 -18.65 16.63
N GLN A 253 8.05 -19.06 17.89
CA GLN A 253 7.22 -20.21 18.22
C GLN A 253 5.76 -20.03 17.78
N GLY A 254 5.23 -18.82 17.90
CA GLY A 254 3.88 -18.49 17.42
C GLY A 254 3.78 -18.53 15.89
N LEU A 255 4.70 -17.87 15.19
CA LEU A 255 4.66 -17.72 13.73
C LEU A 255 4.93 -19.03 12.98
N THR A 256 5.83 -19.88 13.50
CA THR A 256 6.11 -21.21 12.93
C THR A 256 4.89 -22.15 12.94
N LYS A 257 3.89 -21.89 13.77
CA LYS A 257 2.61 -22.63 13.77
C LYS A 257 1.60 -22.08 12.76
N LEU A 258 1.77 -20.83 12.33
CA LEU A 258 0.83 -20.14 11.44
C LEU A 258 1.23 -20.26 9.97
N TYR A 259 2.51 -20.52 9.68
CA TYR A 259 3.06 -20.52 8.34
C TYR A 259 3.54 -21.90 7.93
N THR A 260 3.11 -22.34 6.75
CA THR A 260 3.71 -23.51 6.08
C THR A 260 4.96 -23.04 5.35
N LEU A 261 6.08 -23.72 5.60
CA LEU A 261 7.38 -23.37 5.01
C LEU A 261 7.79 -24.45 4.01
N HIS A 262 7.71 -24.13 2.72
CA HIS A 262 7.99 -25.10 1.66
C HIS A 262 9.49 -25.43 1.54
N TYR A 263 10.34 -24.41 1.67
CA TYR A 263 11.80 -24.52 1.49
C TYR A 263 12.61 -24.50 2.76
N PHE A 264 12.05 -23.99 3.86
CA PHE A 264 12.78 -23.70 5.08
C PHE A 264 12.29 -24.58 6.22
N THR A 265 13.20 -24.93 7.12
CA THR A 265 12.84 -25.43 8.45
C THR A 265 12.65 -24.25 9.41
N ASN A 266 11.95 -24.48 10.52
CA ASN A 266 11.75 -23.46 11.56
C ASN A 266 13.09 -22.88 12.07
N GLU A 267 14.05 -23.75 12.35
CA GLU A 267 15.39 -23.36 12.81
C GLU A 267 16.15 -22.54 11.77
N GLU A 268 15.98 -22.84 10.48
CA GLU A 268 16.63 -22.09 9.40
C GLU A 268 16.05 -20.70 9.21
N ILE A 269 14.73 -20.52 9.36
CA ILE A 269 14.13 -19.19 9.33
C ILE A 269 14.63 -18.35 10.50
N GLU A 270 14.61 -18.90 11.71
CA GLU A 270 15.11 -18.19 12.89
C GLU A 270 16.59 -17.81 12.73
N SER A 271 17.42 -18.76 12.28
CA SER A 271 18.84 -18.53 12.03
C SER A 271 19.06 -17.49 10.94
N LEU A 272 18.30 -17.54 9.85
CA LEU A 272 18.41 -16.62 8.72
C LEU A 272 18.01 -15.20 9.12
N ILE A 273 16.83 -15.04 9.74
CA ILE A 273 16.35 -13.73 10.20
C ILE A 273 17.37 -13.15 11.19
N THR A 274 17.88 -13.98 12.11
CA THR A 274 18.90 -13.59 13.09
C THR A 274 20.20 -13.16 12.45
N ALA A 275 20.74 -13.95 11.52
CA ALA A 275 21.96 -13.60 10.81
C ALA A 275 21.79 -12.30 9.99
N CYS A 276 20.63 -12.09 9.37
CA CYS A 276 20.30 -10.89 8.61
C CYS A 276 20.26 -9.63 9.48
N TYR A 277 19.49 -9.62 10.59
CA TYR A 277 19.42 -8.41 11.42
C TYR A 277 20.73 -8.14 12.18
N LEU A 278 21.56 -9.17 12.43
CA LEU A 278 22.91 -9.01 12.98
C LEU A 278 23.97 -8.61 11.94
N LYS A 279 23.62 -8.55 10.64
CA LYS A 279 24.55 -8.26 9.53
C LYS A 279 25.72 -9.24 9.42
N ASN A 280 25.52 -10.51 9.77
CA ASN A 280 26.51 -11.57 9.59
C ASN A 280 26.47 -12.13 8.15
N SER A 281 27.12 -11.45 7.21
CA SER A 281 27.11 -11.81 5.78
C SER A 281 27.57 -13.25 5.51
N TYR A 282 28.64 -13.70 6.17
CA TYR A 282 29.14 -15.07 6.05
C TYR A 282 28.13 -16.10 6.55
N GLY A 283 27.49 -15.82 7.70
CA GLY A 283 26.41 -16.66 8.23
C GLY A 283 25.23 -16.77 7.28
N ILE A 284 24.80 -15.65 6.69
CA ILE A 284 23.69 -15.61 5.72
C ILE A 284 23.98 -16.50 4.51
N ASP A 285 25.14 -16.34 3.87
CA ASP A 285 25.49 -17.12 2.68
C ASP A 285 25.64 -18.61 2.97
N ALA A 286 26.20 -18.97 4.14
CA ALA A 286 26.31 -20.37 4.57
C ALA A 286 24.93 -21.01 4.78
N ILE A 287 24.01 -20.31 5.45
CA ILE A 287 22.64 -20.77 5.69
C ILE A 287 21.91 -20.97 4.35
N ILE A 288 21.95 -19.99 3.45
CA ILE A 288 21.28 -20.06 2.15
C ILE A 288 21.83 -21.20 1.29
N ASN A 289 23.16 -21.37 1.23
CA ASN A 289 23.79 -22.48 0.50
C ASN A 289 23.31 -23.85 0.99
N ARG A 290 23.22 -24.03 2.31
CA ARG A 290 22.75 -25.26 2.94
C ARG A 290 21.29 -25.55 2.58
N ILE A 291 20.42 -24.54 2.71
CA ILE A 291 19.00 -24.65 2.34
C ILE A 291 18.86 -25.03 0.87
N TYR A 292 19.57 -24.33 -0.03
CA TYR A 292 19.52 -24.61 -1.47
C TYR A 292 19.95 -26.04 -1.79
N LYS A 293 21.10 -26.48 -1.26
CA LYS A 293 21.63 -27.82 -1.49
C LYS A 293 20.63 -28.90 -1.07
N ARG A 294 20.06 -28.79 0.14
CA ARG A 294 19.05 -29.73 0.63
C ARG A 294 17.81 -29.75 -0.27
N ASN A 295 17.25 -28.59 -0.61
CA ASN A 295 16.04 -28.53 -1.43
C ASN A 295 16.28 -29.04 -2.86
N LYS A 296 17.49 -28.88 -3.39
CA LYS A 296 17.90 -29.47 -4.67
C LYS A 296 18.00 -31.00 -4.58
N GLU A 297 18.62 -31.54 -3.54
CA GLU A 297 18.73 -32.98 -3.28
C GLU A 297 17.35 -33.63 -3.07
N GLN A 298 16.41 -32.92 -2.44
CA GLN A 298 15.02 -33.35 -2.24
C GLN A 298 14.14 -33.18 -3.49
N GLY A 299 14.68 -32.66 -4.60
CA GLY A 299 13.92 -32.44 -5.84
C GLY A 299 12.81 -31.37 -5.72
N LYS A 300 12.87 -30.53 -4.68
CA LYS A 300 11.92 -29.43 -4.45
C LYS A 300 12.16 -28.26 -5.40
N LEU A 301 13.42 -28.00 -5.75
CA LEU A 301 13.79 -26.98 -6.72
C LEU A 301 13.73 -27.58 -8.13
N LYS A 302 12.73 -27.18 -8.92
CA LYS A 302 12.53 -27.62 -10.31
C LYS A 302 12.68 -26.43 -11.23
N ASN A 303 13.27 -26.64 -12.42
CA ASN A 303 13.33 -25.62 -13.46
C ASN A 303 11.98 -25.54 -14.19
N PRO A 304 11.17 -24.46 -13.99
CA PRO A 304 9.86 -24.34 -14.63
C PRO A 304 9.98 -24.27 -16.16
N ARG A 305 11.09 -23.72 -16.68
CA ARG A 305 11.33 -23.63 -18.13
C ARG A 305 11.62 -25.00 -18.73
N GLU A 306 12.31 -25.87 -18.01
CA GLU A 306 12.59 -27.23 -18.48
C GLU A 306 11.30 -28.08 -18.55
N LYS A 307 10.39 -27.89 -17.59
CA LYS A 307 9.08 -28.55 -17.60
C LYS A 307 8.16 -28.00 -18.69
N LEU A 308 8.10 -26.68 -18.84
CA LEU A 308 7.32 -26.01 -19.89
C LEU A 308 7.84 -26.36 -21.29
N ASN A 309 9.16 -26.43 -21.47
CA ASN A 309 9.76 -26.84 -22.75
C ASN A 309 9.36 -28.29 -23.11
N LYS A 310 9.39 -29.21 -22.12
CA LYS A 310 8.93 -30.60 -22.32
C LYS A 310 7.44 -30.67 -22.67
N GLU A 311 6.59 -29.89 -22.01
CA GLU A 311 5.15 -29.83 -22.29
C GLU A 311 4.86 -29.26 -23.68
N LEU A 312 5.59 -28.20 -24.09
CA LEU A 312 5.49 -27.62 -25.43
C LEU A 312 5.99 -28.56 -26.53
N GLU A 313 7.05 -29.31 -26.26
CA GLU A 313 7.61 -30.30 -27.18
C GLU A 313 6.65 -31.48 -27.37
N LEU A 314 6.06 -31.99 -26.29
CA LEU A 314 5.02 -33.01 -26.34
C LEU A 314 3.78 -32.54 -27.12
N TYR A 315 3.36 -31.30 -26.90
CA TYR A 315 2.24 -30.70 -27.65
C TYR A 315 2.53 -30.58 -29.15
N ARG A 316 3.76 -30.22 -29.54
CA ARG A 316 4.18 -30.17 -30.95
C ARG A 316 4.16 -31.55 -31.60
N GLN A 317 4.72 -32.56 -30.93
CA GLN A 317 4.71 -33.95 -31.41
C GLN A 317 3.29 -34.46 -31.65
N GLN A 318 2.38 -34.25 -30.69
CA GLN A 318 0.98 -34.66 -30.83
C GLN A 318 0.25 -33.94 -31.98
N LYS A 319 0.61 -32.68 -32.24
CA LYS A 319 0.03 -31.91 -33.35
C LYS A 319 0.54 -32.40 -34.71
N GLU A 320 1.84 -32.72 -34.81
CA GLU A 320 2.45 -33.27 -36.01
C GLU A 320 1.90 -34.67 -36.35
N GLU A 321 1.73 -35.54 -35.35
CA GLU A 321 1.10 -36.86 -35.54
C GLU A 321 -0.33 -36.75 -36.09
N LYS A 322 -1.14 -35.83 -35.54
CA LYS A 322 -2.51 -35.58 -36.03
C LYS A 322 -2.52 -35.10 -37.48
N LEU A 323 -1.64 -34.17 -37.84
CA LEU A 323 -1.50 -33.68 -39.22
C LEU A 323 -1.07 -34.80 -40.18
N LEU A 324 -0.17 -35.69 -39.75
CA LEU A 324 0.28 -36.84 -40.54
C LEU A 324 -0.89 -37.81 -40.81
N ILE A 325 -1.70 -38.10 -39.77
CA ILE A 325 -2.89 -38.96 -39.87
C ILE A 325 -3.93 -38.34 -40.83
N GLU A 326 -4.18 -37.04 -40.72
CA GLU A 326 -5.10 -36.34 -41.62
C GLU A 326 -4.66 -36.36 -43.08
N ASN A 327 -3.36 -36.16 -43.34
CA ASN A 327 -2.80 -36.21 -44.68
C ASN A 327 -2.86 -37.63 -45.27
N ASN A 328 -2.49 -38.65 -44.49
CA ASN A 328 -2.62 -40.05 -44.90
C ASN A 328 -4.07 -40.42 -45.21
N ASN A 329 -5.04 -39.91 -44.44
CA ASN A 329 -6.46 -40.13 -44.70
C ASN A 329 -6.95 -39.40 -45.95
N LYS A 330 -6.43 -38.20 -46.25
CA LYS A 330 -6.71 -37.47 -47.49
C LYS A 330 -6.14 -38.18 -48.72
N GLU A 331 -4.92 -38.72 -48.63
CA GLU A 331 -4.32 -39.51 -49.71
C GLU A 331 -5.07 -40.82 -49.96
N LYS A 332 -5.46 -41.54 -48.90
CA LYS A 332 -6.32 -42.73 -49.03
C LYS A 332 -7.67 -42.40 -49.68
N LYS A 333 -8.30 -41.28 -49.31
CA LYS A 333 -9.54 -40.82 -49.96
C LYS A 333 -9.30 -40.48 -51.43
N LYS A 334 -8.22 -39.79 -51.78
CA LYS A 334 -7.87 -39.51 -53.19
C LYS A 334 -7.66 -40.80 -53.99
N GLY A 335 -6.93 -41.78 -53.43
CA GLY A 335 -6.73 -43.10 -54.04
C GLY A 335 -8.03 -43.88 -54.23
N PHE A 336 -8.93 -43.82 -53.25
CA PHE A 336 -10.27 -44.40 -53.37
C PHE A 336 -11.08 -43.74 -54.49
N PHE A 337 -11.11 -42.40 -54.56
CA PHE A 337 -11.82 -41.69 -55.62
C PHE A 337 -11.20 -41.94 -57.01
N SER A 338 -9.87 -42.03 -57.14
CA SER A 338 -9.25 -42.40 -58.42
C SER A 338 -9.57 -43.83 -58.83
N SER A 339 -9.64 -44.77 -57.87
CA SER A 339 -10.06 -46.15 -58.12
C SER A 339 -11.54 -46.24 -58.50
N LEU A 340 -12.39 -45.42 -57.88
CA LEU A 340 -13.83 -45.37 -58.18
C LEU A 340 -14.10 -44.78 -59.57
N ILE A 341 -13.41 -43.69 -59.93
CA ILE A 341 -13.52 -43.07 -61.25
C ILE A 341 -13.04 -44.03 -62.35
N SER A 342 -11.91 -44.73 -62.14
CA SER A 342 -11.41 -45.72 -63.10
C SER A 342 -12.30 -46.96 -63.22
N PHE A 343 -13.01 -47.35 -62.16
CA PHE A 343 -14.04 -48.38 -62.22
C PHE A 343 -15.25 -47.93 -63.06
N ILE A 344 -15.79 -46.73 -62.79
CA ILE A 344 -16.94 -46.16 -63.52
C ILE A 344 -16.63 -45.95 -65.01
N LEU A 345 -15.41 -45.54 -65.35
CA LEU A 345 -15.00 -45.29 -66.73
C LEU A 345 -14.69 -46.56 -67.54
N LYS A 346 -14.59 -47.74 -66.89
CA LYS A 346 -14.44 -49.04 -67.58
C LYS A 346 -15.76 -49.69 -67.96
N GLU A 347 -16.91 -49.17 -67.51
CA GLU A 347 -18.25 -49.67 -67.84
C GLU A 347 -18.91 -48.95 -69.04
N LYS A 348 -18.13 -48.49 -70.02
CA LYS A 348 -18.65 -47.95 -71.29
C LYS A 348 -18.05 -48.62 -72.51
#